data_AF-A0A800KUY4-F1
#
_entry.id   AF-A0A800KUY4-F1
#
_cell.length_a   1.000
_cell.length_b   1.000
_cell.length_c   1.000
_cell.angle_alpha   90.00
_cell.angle_beta   90.00
_cell.angle_gamma   90.00
#
_symmetry.space_group_name_H-M   'P 1'
#
loop_
_entity.id
_entity.type
_entity.pdbx_description
1 polymer ?
#
loop_
_entity_poly.entity_id
_entity_poly.type
_entity_poly.pdbx_seq_one_letter_code
_entity_poly.pdbx_strand_id
1 'polypeptide(L)'
;MSTTVSHGGFDFEVPFRRINLTNGTHYDAYDTTGPQGVDPREGIAPLRAAWIAERVARGDKNFSQMHYARQGVITPEMAFVAAREKRDPEFVREEIAIGRAVIPANINHPELEPVIIGRNFRTKINANIGNSATHSSISEEVEKMQWSIMWGADTVMDLSTGHN
;
A
#
# COMPACT_ATOMS: atom_id res chain seq x y z
N MET A 1 -8.42 12.47 2.88
CA MET A 1 -7.43 13.46 3.37
C MET A 1 -6.07 12.80 3.32
N SER A 2 -4.98 13.57 3.38
CA SER A 2 -3.63 13.00 3.39
C SER A 2 -2.68 13.85 4.23
N THR A 3 -1.59 13.22 4.64
CA THR A 3 -0.45 13.89 5.30
C THR A 3 0.74 13.82 4.36
N THR A 4 1.34 14.96 4.04
CA THR A 4 2.58 15.04 3.28
C THR A 4 3.75 14.51 4.11
N VAL A 5 4.56 13.66 3.50
CA VAL A 5 5.79 13.11 4.07
C VAL A 5 6.93 13.34 3.08
N SER A 6 8.03 13.90 3.59
CA SER A 6 9.27 14.10 2.83
C SER A 6 10.32 13.09 3.28
N HIS A 7 10.80 12.24 2.37
CA HIS A 7 11.85 11.26 2.66
C HIS A 7 12.68 10.92 1.43
N GLY A 8 14.01 10.88 1.59
CA GLY A 8 14.92 10.46 0.52
C GLY A 8 14.83 11.30 -0.77
N GLY A 9 14.50 12.59 -0.65
CA GLY A 9 14.31 13.48 -1.81
C GLY A 9 12.95 13.37 -2.49
N PHE A 10 12.01 12.62 -1.92
CA PHE A 10 10.64 12.50 -2.42
C PHE A 10 9.64 13.10 -1.43
N ASP A 11 8.64 13.77 -1.97
CA ASP A 11 7.43 14.17 -1.23
C ASP A 11 6.28 13.26 -1.67
N PHE A 12 5.53 12.73 -0.70
CA PHE A 12 4.39 11.86 -0.97
C PHE A 12 3.29 12.00 0.08
N GLU A 13 2.07 11.69 -0.35
CA GLU A 13 0.85 11.83 0.43
C GLU A 13 0.44 10.49 1.06
N VAL A 14 0.31 10.47 2.38
CA VAL A 14 -0.14 9.29 3.13
C VAL A 14 -1.63 9.44 3.47
N PRO A 15 -2.53 8.62 2.91
CA PRO A 15 -3.97 8.84 3.01
C PRO A 15 -4.55 8.41 4.36
N PHE A 16 -5.60 9.14 4.76
CA PHE A 16 -6.45 8.82 5.91
C PHE A 16 -7.86 9.39 5.73
N ARG A 17 -8.82 8.86 6.49
CA ARG A 17 -10.20 9.32 6.52
C ARG A 17 -10.47 10.17 7.75
N ARG A 18 -10.82 11.44 7.53
CA ARG A 18 -11.23 12.34 8.60
C ARG A 18 -12.74 12.29 8.80
N ILE A 19 -13.17 11.93 10.01
CA ILE A 19 -14.56 11.94 10.45
C ILE A 19 -14.77 13.17 11.33
N ASN A 20 -15.52 14.16 10.85
CA ASN A 20 -15.84 15.36 11.61
C ASN A 20 -16.96 15.06 12.61
N LEU A 21 -16.78 15.49 13.85
CA LEU A 21 -17.70 15.25 14.96
C LEU A 21 -18.54 16.50 15.24
N THR A 22 -19.73 16.30 15.81
CA THR A 22 -20.68 17.39 16.11
C THR A 22 -20.16 18.38 17.16
N ASN A 23 -19.14 18.00 17.94
CA ASN A 23 -18.47 18.87 18.92
C ASN A 23 -17.37 19.77 18.31
N GLY A 24 -17.23 19.79 16.98
CA GLY A 24 -16.21 20.58 16.27
C GLY A 24 -14.80 19.95 16.24
N THR A 25 -14.63 18.75 16.80
CA THR A 25 -13.39 17.95 16.70
C THR A 25 -13.46 16.94 15.56
N HIS A 26 -12.42 16.13 15.38
CA HIS A 26 -12.39 15.08 14.36
C HIS A 26 -11.70 13.81 14.85
N TYR A 27 -11.97 12.70 14.16
CA TYR A 27 -11.26 11.44 14.29
C TYR A 27 -10.67 11.02 12.94
N ASP A 28 -9.36 10.78 12.92
CA ASP A 28 -8.65 10.33 11.72
C ASP A 28 -8.46 8.81 11.74
N ALA A 29 -9.20 8.14 10.87
CA ALA A 29 -9.18 6.69 10.67
C ALA A 29 -8.21 6.29 9.56
N TYR A 30 -7.70 5.06 9.64
CA TYR A 30 -6.98 4.43 8.54
C TYR A 30 -7.90 4.26 7.33
N ASP A 31 -7.38 4.46 6.12
CA ASP A 31 -8.14 4.39 4.88
C ASP A 31 -7.39 3.57 3.83
N THR A 32 -8.07 2.58 3.28
CA THR A 32 -7.58 1.66 2.23
C THR A 32 -8.22 1.92 0.88
N THR A 33 -9.15 2.88 0.81
CA THR A 33 -10.05 3.08 -0.36
C THR A 33 -9.29 3.45 -1.64
N GLY A 34 -8.09 4.03 -1.52
CA GLY A 34 -7.30 4.48 -2.66
C GLY A 34 -7.97 5.60 -3.47
N PRO A 35 -7.41 5.94 -4.64
CA PRO A 35 -7.99 6.93 -5.55
C PRO A 35 -9.41 6.55 -5.99
N GLN A 36 -10.33 7.51 -5.99
CA GLN A 36 -11.73 7.31 -6.37
C GLN A 36 -12.06 8.04 -7.67
N GLY A 37 -13.04 7.54 -8.42
CA GLY A 37 -13.53 8.17 -9.65
C GLY A 37 -12.58 8.03 -10.85
N VAL A 38 -11.68 7.04 -10.83
CA VAL A 38 -10.76 6.74 -11.93
C VAL A 38 -11.35 5.66 -12.83
N ASP A 39 -11.30 5.83 -14.15
CA ASP A 39 -11.70 4.78 -15.09
C ASP A 39 -10.69 3.61 -14.99
N PRO A 40 -11.14 2.38 -14.67
CA PRO A 40 -10.26 1.21 -14.61
C PRO A 40 -9.47 0.94 -15.89
N ARG A 41 -9.95 1.42 -17.05
CA ARG A 41 -9.25 1.28 -18.34
C ARG A 41 -8.03 2.19 -18.47
N GLU A 42 -8.00 3.29 -17.73
CA GLU A 42 -6.87 4.24 -17.71
C GLU A 42 -5.83 3.85 -16.66
N GLY A 43 -6.26 3.18 -15.58
CA GLY A 43 -5.41 2.84 -14.45
C GLY A 43 -5.22 4.02 -13.49
N ILE A 44 -4.71 3.72 -12.30
CA ILE A 44 -4.42 4.75 -11.28
C ILE A 44 -2.98 5.25 -11.38
N ALA A 45 -2.69 6.39 -10.75
CA ALA A 45 -1.38 7.02 -10.83
C ALA A 45 -0.27 6.12 -10.26
N PRO A 46 0.90 5.99 -10.93
CA PRO A 46 1.99 5.13 -10.50
C PRO A 46 2.85 5.83 -9.43
N LEU A 47 2.28 6.00 -8.22
CA LEU A 47 2.85 6.76 -7.09
C LEU A 47 4.32 6.46 -6.79
N ARG A 48 4.74 5.20 -6.92
CA ARG A 48 6.08 4.72 -6.55
C ARG A 48 7.08 4.75 -7.71
N ALA A 49 6.67 5.12 -8.92
CA ALA A 49 7.50 5.00 -10.12
C ALA A 49 8.87 5.69 -9.96
N ALA A 50 8.89 6.90 -9.41
CA ALA A 50 10.12 7.66 -9.20
C ALA A 50 11.08 6.97 -8.19
N TRP A 51 10.54 6.39 -7.12
CA TRP A 51 11.32 5.70 -6.08
C TRP A 51 12.00 4.45 -6.65
N ILE A 52 11.29 3.72 -7.51
CA ILE A 52 11.77 2.53 -8.18
C ILE A 52 12.83 2.91 -9.22
N ALA A 53 12.56 3.94 -10.02
CA ALA A 53 13.49 4.44 -11.04
C ALA A 53 14.84 4.85 -10.45
N GLU A 54 14.86 5.51 -9.29
CA GLU A 54 16.10 5.88 -8.61
C GLU A 54 16.96 4.65 -8.24
N ARG A 55 16.33 3.60 -7.68
CA ARG A 55 17.02 2.35 -7.32
C ARG A 55 17.59 1.64 -8.53
N VAL A 56 16.83 1.64 -9.63
CA VAL A 56 17.28 1.07 -10.91
C VAL A 56 18.47 1.86 -11.45
N ALA A 57 18.39 3.19 -11.46
CA ALA A 57 19.47 4.06 -11.92
C ALA A 57 20.74 3.94 -11.07
N ARG A 58 20.60 3.72 -9.76
CA ARG A 58 21.72 3.42 -8.84
C ARG A 58 22.38 2.06 -9.12
N GLY A 59 21.70 1.17 -9.83
CA GLY A 59 22.22 -0.14 -10.22
C GLY A 59 21.96 -1.25 -9.20
N ASP A 60 21.00 -1.06 -8.30
CA ASP A 60 20.62 -2.04 -7.27
C ASP A 60 20.27 -3.40 -7.92
N LYS A 61 20.64 -4.50 -7.25
CA LYS A 61 20.41 -5.87 -7.74
C LYS A 61 19.35 -6.64 -6.95
N ASN A 62 19.02 -6.17 -5.76
CA ASN A 62 17.99 -6.75 -4.91
C ASN A 62 17.09 -5.61 -4.41
N PHE A 63 15.83 -5.65 -4.83
CA PHE A 63 14.86 -4.59 -4.56
C PHE A 63 13.94 -4.91 -3.37
N SER A 64 14.20 -6.00 -2.63
CA SER A 64 13.37 -6.36 -1.48
C SER A 64 13.54 -5.36 -0.34
N GLN A 65 12.45 -5.06 0.35
CA GLN A 65 12.47 -4.16 1.50
C GLN A 65 13.37 -4.72 2.64
N MET A 66 13.43 -6.05 2.79
CA MET A 66 14.34 -6.71 3.73
C MET A 66 15.83 -6.49 3.40
N HIS A 67 16.19 -6.45 2.12
CA HIS A 67 17.57 -6.15 1.69
C HIS A 67 17.99 -4.75 2.15
N TYR A 68 17.19 -3.74 1.84
CA TYR A 68 17.44 -2.36 2.26
C TYR A 68 17.44 -2.22 3.80
N ALA A 69 16.46 -2.84 4.47
CA ALA A 69 16.36 -2.79 5.92
C ALA A 69 17.63 -3.30 6.62
N ARG A 70 18.19 -4.43 6.15
CA ARG A 70 19.41 -5.03 6.72
C ARG A 70 20.68 -4.21 6.44
N GLN A 71 20.65 -3.33 5.45
CA GLN A 71 21.72 -2.38 5.17
C GLN A 71 21.59 -1.07 5.98
N GLY A 72 20.57 -0.95 6.83
CA GLY A 72 20.31 0.28 7.59
C GLY A 72 19.63 1.37 6.76
N VAL A 73 19.09 1.04 5.58
CA VAL A 73 18.43 2.00 4.70
C VAL A 73 16.93 2.04 5.01
N ILE A 74 16.43 3.23 5.35
CA ILE A 74 14.98 3.51 5.40
C ILE A 74 14.55 3.91 3.99
N THR A 75 13.65 3.13 3.40
CA THR A 75 13.09 3.41 2.07
C THR A 75 11.89 4.36 2.14
N PRO A 76 11.51 5.04 1.02
CA PRO A 76 10.22 5.73 0.93
C PRO A 76 9.03 4.85 1.33
N GLU A 77 9.01 3.54 0.99
CA GLU A 77 7.93 2.65 1.45
C GLU A 77 7.92 2.48 2.98
N MET A 78 9.09 2.38 3.64
CA MET A 78 9.17 2.32 5.10
C MET A 78 8.69 3.61 5.75
N ALA A 79 9.09 4.77 5.22
CA ALA A 79 8.61 6.07 5.69
C ALA A 79 7.10 6.24 5.49
N PHE A 80 6.57 5.78 4.35
CA PHE A 80 5.13 5.78 4.06
C PHE A 80 4.35 4.97 5.09
N VAL A 81 4.71 3.70 5.31
CA VAL A 81 3.99 2.86 6.27
C VAL A 81 4.19 3.31 7.72
N ALA A 82 5.35 3.89 8.05
CA ALA A 82 5.61 4.46 9.36
C ALA A 82 4.63 5.60 9.67
N ALA A 83 4.48 6.55 8.74
CA ALA A 83 3.49 7.62 8.86
C ALA A 83 2.06 7.07 8.94
N ARG A 84 1.71 6.08 8.10
CA ARG A 84 0.36 5.47 8.06
C ARG A 84 0.00 4.75 9.38
N GLU A 85 0.98 4.12 10.00
CA GLU A 85 0.85 3.40 11.29
C GLU A 85 1.12 4.29 12.51
N LYS A 86 1.49 5.57 12.31
CA LYS A 86 1.93 6.49 13.38
C LYS A 86 3.08 5.89 14.20
N ARG A 87 4.07 5.33 13.51
CA ARG A 87 5.27 4.70 14.07
C ARG A 87 6.51 5.45 13.59
N ASP A 88 7.62 5.20 14.29
CA ASP A 88 8.93 5.67 13.88
C ASP A 88 9.42 4.88 12.64
N PRO A 89 10.01 5.54 11.62
CA PRO A 89 10.55 4.86 10.44
C PRO A 89 11.69 3.88 10.73
N GLU A 90 12.52 4.16 11.74
CA GLU A 90 13.61 3.26 12.15
C GLU A 90 13.03 2.00 12.80
N PHE A 91 11.99 2.14 13.63
CA PHE A 91 11.25 0.98 14.16
C PHE A 91 10.70 0.09 13.03
N VAL A 92 10.12 0.68 11.98
CA VAL A 92 9.65 -0.07 10.81
C VAL A 92 10.80 -0.82 10.13
N ARG A 93 11.94 -0.15 9.91
CA ARG A 93 13.13 -0.74 9.31
C ARG A 93 13.64 -1.93 10.14
N GLU A 94 13.74 -1.79 11.46
CA GLU A 94 14.16 -2.84 12.39
C GLU A 94 13.26 -4.07 12.30
N GLU A 95 11.93 -3.88 12.35
CA GLU A 95 10.94 -4.96 12.24
C GLU A 95 11.09 -5.76 10.94
N ILE A 96 11.38 -5.07 9.85
CA ILE A 96 11.60 -5.69 8.54
C ILE A 96 12.95 -6.41 8.50
N ALA A 97 14.01 -5.80 9.05
CA ALA A 97 15.37 -6.37 9.03
C ALA A 97 15.44 -7.72 9.76
N ILE A 98 14.74 -7.84 10.89
CA ILE A 98 14.65 -9.06 11.70
C ILE A 98 13.59 -10.06 11.18
N GLY A 99 12.84 -9.70 10.12
CA GLY A 99 11.84 -10.57 9.51
C GLY A 99 10.54 -10.72 10.30
N ARG A 100 10.23 -9.78 11.21
CA ARG A 100 8.98 -9.76 11.99
C ARG A 100 7.85 -8.97 11.30
N ALA A 101 8.20 -8.19 10.29
CA ALA A 101 7.25 -7.50 9.43
C ALA A 101 7.70 -7.52 7.96
N VAL A 102 6.74 -7.34 7.06
CA VAL A 102 6.96 -7.28 5.61
C VAL A 102 6.15 -6.14 4.97
N ILE A 103 6.66 -5.60 3.88
CA ILE A 103 5.95 -4.68 2.99
C ILE A 103 5.88 -5.35 1.61
N PRO A 104 4.72 -5.88 1.18
CA PRO A 104 4.55 -6.53 -0.12
C PRO A 104 4.50 -5.50 -1.25
N ALA A 105 5.68 -5.08 -1.74
CA ALA A 105 5.81 -3.93 -2.63
C ALA A 105 6.63 -4.26 -3.88
N ASN A 106 6.10 -5.12 -4.75
CA ASN A 106 6.70 -5.46 -6.03
C ASN A 106 7.05 -4.19 -6.83
N ILE A 107 8.22 -4.18 -7.49
CA ILE A 107 8.68 -3.07 -8.32
C ILE A 107 7.81 -2.85 -9.57
N ASN A 108 7.07 -3.87 -10.01
CA ASN A 108 6.16 -3.78 -11.15
C ASN A 108 4.73 -3.37 -10.75
N HIS A 109 4.50 -3.03 -9.48
CA HIS A 109 3.22 -2.47 -8.99
C HIS A 109 3.47 -1.04 -8.48
N PRO A 110 3.76 -0.08 -9.38
CA PRO A 110 4.09 1.28 -9.00
C PRO A 110 2.89 2.08 -8.46
N GLU A 111 1.67 1.64 -8.72
CA GLU A 111 0.42 2.24 -8.26
C GLU A 111 0.15 2.06 -6.76
N LEU A 112 0.83 1.09 -6.14
CA LEU A 112 0.61 0.68 -4.76
C LEU A 112 0.80 1.84 -3.77
N GLU A 113 -0.19 2.05 -2.90
CA GLU A 113 0.00 2.69 -1.60
C GLU A 113 0.57 1.67 -0.60
N PRO A 114 1.83 1.81 -0.12
CA PRO A 114 2.45 0.79 0.71
C PRO A 114 1.65 0.45 1.99
N VAL A 115 1.69 -0.84 2.34
CA VAL A 115 1.12 -1.40 3.58
C VAL A 115 2.16 -2.28 4.27
N ILE A 116 2.17 -2.29 5.60
CA ILE A 116 3.04 -3.15 6.40
C ILE A 116 2.23 -4.22 7.13
N ILE A 117 2.72 -5.45 7.11
CA ILE A 117 2.12 -6.60 7.79
C ILE A 117 3.12 -7.10 8.82
N GLY A 118 2.73 -7.10 10.09
CA GLY A 118 3.58 -7.58 11.18
C GLY A 118 2.90 -7.46 12.54
N ARG A 119 3.38 -8.21 13.53
CA ARG A 119 2.73 -8.34 14.85
C ARG A 119 2.58 -7.02 15.61
N ASN A 120 3.49 -6.06 15.41
CA ASN A 120 3.54 -4.80 16.16
C ASN A 120 2.82 -3.63 15.46
N PHE A 121 2.17 -3.90 14.34
CA PHE A 121 1.36 -2.97 13.55
C PHE A 121 -0.13 -3.29 13.73
N ARG A 122 -1.03 -2.44 13.22
CA ARG A 122 -2.46 -2.78 13.20
C ARG A 122 -2.66 -4.11 12.47
N THR A 123 -3.57 -4.95 12.97
CA THR A 123 -3.98 -6.17 12.26
C THR A 123 -4.51 -5.79 10.88
N LYS A 124 -4.10 -6.55 9.86
CA LYS A 124 -4.46 -6.33 8.46
C LYS A 124 -5.44 -7.41 7.99
N ILE A 125 -6.36 -7.03 7.11
CA ILE A 125 -7.41 -7.92 6.57
C ILE A 125 -7.22 -8.08 5.06
N ASN A 126 -7.38 -9.30 4.57
CA ASN A 126 -7.34 -9.62 3.15
C ASN A 126 -8.74 -9.96 2.63
N ALA A 127 -9.10 -9.45 1.44
CA ALA A 127 -10.27 -9.90 0.70
C ALA A 127 -9.86 -10.80 -0.47
N ASN A 128 -10.57 -11.92 -0.64
CA ASN A 128 -10.39 -12.79 -1.81
C ASN A 128 -11.44 -12.42 -2.86
N ILE A 129 -10.98 -12.16 -4.09
CA ILE A 129 -11.81 -12.00 -5.28
C ILE A 129 -11.43 -13.07 -6.30
N GLY A 130 -12.06 -13.05 -7.46
CA GLY A 130 -11.74 -13.95 -8.56
C GLY A 130 -12.97 -14.51 -9.24
N ASN A 131 -12.80 -14.82 -10.52
CA ASN A 131 -13.81 -15.48 -11.33
C ASN A 131 -13.81 -16.99 -11.11
N SER A 132 -14.91 -17.62 -11.50
CA SER A 132 -15.02 -19.07 -11.58
C SER A 132 -15.36 -19.48 -13.01
N ALA A 133 -15.14 -20.76 -13.34
CA ALA A 133 -15.46 -21.30 -14.67
C ALA A 133 -16.93 -21.11 -15.10
N THR A 134 -17.83 -20.78 -14.17
CA THR A 134 -19.26 -20.62 -14.43
C THR A 134 -19.76 -19.19 -14.31
N HIS A 135 -19.04 -18.30 -13.61
CA HIS A 135 -19.49 -16.92 -13.33
C HIS A 135 -18.34 -15.94 -13.10
N SER A 136 -18.56 -14.74 -13.65
CA SER A 136 -17.91 -13.43 -13.42
C SER A 136 -17.25 -12.85 -14.68
N SER A 137 -17.35 -11.52 -14.84
CA SER A 137 -16.67 -10.74 -15.87
C SER A 137 -15.53 -9.89 -15.27
N ILE A 138 -14.59 -9.44 -16.12
CA ILE A 138 -13.49 -8.54 -15.69
C ILE A 138 -14.02 -7.32 -14.94
N SER A 139 -15.09 -6.69 -15.44
CA SER A 139 -15.69 -5.50 -14.82
C SER A 139 -16.19 -5.78 -13.39
N GLU A 140 -16.80 -6.95 -13.18
CA GLU A 140 -17.28 -7.37 -11.86
C GLU A 140 -16.12 -7.68 -10.90
N GLU A 141 -15.01 -8.23 -11.39
CA GLU A 141 -13.80 -8.42 -10.55
C GLU A 141 -13.19 -7.10 -10.10
N VAL A 142 -13.10 -6.12 -11.00
CA VAL A 142 -12.63 -4.77 -10.67
C VAL A 142 -13.56 -4.10 -9.66
N GLU A 143 -14.88 -4.22 -9.84
CA GLU A 143 -15.86 -3.68 -8.89
C GLU A 143 -15.72 -4.35 -7.52
N LYS A 144 -15.60 -5.68 -7.46
CA LYS A 144 -15.36 -6.41 -6.20
C LYS A 144 -14.07 -5.98 -5.51
N MET A 145 -13.00 -5.76 -6.27
CA MET A 145 -11.73 -5.23 -5.74
C MET A 145 -11.95 -3.84 -5.12
N GLN A 146 -12.53 -2.90 -5.86
CA GLN A 146 -12.80 -1.53 -5.40
C GLN A 146 -13.72 -1.51 -4.18
N TRP A 147 -14.76 -2.34 -4.19
CA TRP A 147 -15.70 -2.48 -3.07
C TRP A 147 -15.00 -3.01 -1.82
N SER A 148 -14.14 -4.02 -1.97
CA SER A 148 -13.41 -4.62 -0.84
C SER A 148 -12.50 -3.61 -0.15
N ILE A 149 -11.72 -2.84 -0.92
CA ILE A 149 -10.80 -1.84 -0.35
C ILE A 149 -11.55 -0.64 0.23
N MET A 150 -12.72 -0.27 -0.31
CA MET A 150 -13.58 0.78 0.24
C MET A 150 -14.08 0.47 1.66
N TRP A 151 -14.30 -0.82 1.94
CA TRP A 151 -14.76 -1.31 3.24
C TRP A 151 -13.66 -1.77 4.20
N GLY A 152 -12.38 -1.57 3.83
CA GLY A 152 -11.26 -1.78 4.75
C GLY A 152 -10.38 -2.99 4.47
N ALA A 153 -10.48 -3.64 3.30
CA ALA A 153 -9.49 -4.64 2.92
C ALA A 153 -8.12 -3.97 2.69
N ASP A 154 -7.11 -4.40 3.44
CA ASP A 154 -5.73 -3.91 3.32
C ASP A 154 -5.00 -4.55 2.13
N THR A 155 -5.35 -5.79 1.81
CA THR A 155 -4.85 -6.52 0.65
C THR A 155 -5.98 -7.24 -0.05
N VAL A 156 -5.80 -7.49 -1.34
CA VAL A 156 -6.72 -8.27 -2.15
C VAL A 156 -5.95 -9.38 -2.84
N MET A 157 -6.53 -10.57 -2.89
CA MET A 157 -5.99 -11.71 -3.63
C MET A 157 -6.95 -12.10 -4.73
N ASP A 158 -6.45 -12.11 -5.97
CA ASP A 158 -7.15 -12.67 -7.12
C ASP A 158 -6.94 -14.20 -7.14
N LEU A 159 -8.02 -14.95 -6.92
CA LEU A 159 -8.08 -16.40 -6.94
C LEU A 159 -8.84 -16.94 -8.15
N SER A 160 -8.89 -16.17 -9.24
CA SER A 160 -9.55 -16.55 -10.49
C SER A 160 -9.09 -17.92 -10.99
N THR A 161 -10.05 -18.75 -11.38
CA THR A 161 -9.82 -20.10 -11.92
C THR A 161 -10.42 -20.33 -13.31
N GLY A 162 -11.23 -19.39 -13.79
CA GLY A 162 -11.88 -19.43 -15.11
C GLY A 162 -11.06 -18.78 -16.22
N HIS A 163 -11.66 -18.68 -17.41
CA HIS A 163 -11.10 -17.91 -18.52
C HIS A 163 -11.42 -16.41 -18.37
N ASN A 164 -10.62 -15.55 -19.02
CA ASN A 164 -10.74 -14.09 -18.99
C ASN A 164 -11.89 -13.56 -19.85
#